data_AF-A0AAV2H4P4-F1
#
_entry.id   AF-A0AAV2H4P4-F1
#
_cell.length_a   1.000
_cell.length_b   1.000
_cell.length_c   1.000
_cell.angle_alpha   90.00
_cell.angle_beta   90.00
_cell.angle_gamma   90.00
#
_symmetry.space_group_name_H-M   'P 1'
#
loop_
_entity.id
_entity.type
_entity.pdbx_description
1 polymer ?
#
loop_
_entity_poly.entity_id
_entity_poly.type
_entity_poly.pdbx_seq_one_letter_code
_entity_poly.pdbx_strand_id
1 'polypeptide(L)'
;HTDKVDSSIASSYYSLLVHYPVRYVASYFYTLMKNPMDAAITAIKYPQSVFDWWKLMENIRALKYTFVQKWRNEDIDVLLCPVLPFTALKLGQEHHFTGCLTYTVLFNLLDFPAGTIPICNVEKGDLD
;
A
#
# COMPACT_ATOMS: atom_id res chain seq x y z
N HIS A 1 16.92 3.90 -24.26
CA HIS A 1 15.94 3.08 -23.52
C HIS A 1 14.88 4.02 -22.96
N THR A 2 13.68 4.02 -23.54
CA THR A 2 12.53 4.68 -22.91
C THR A 2 11.88 3.67 -21.97
N ASP A 3 11.76 4.03 -20.71
CA ASP A 3 11.10 3.19 -19.71
C ASP A 3 9.63 3.04 -20.11
N LYS A 4 9.20 1.82 -20.43
CA LYS A 4 7.81 1.52 -20.79
C LYS A 4 7.07 1.18 -19.51
N VAL A 5 6.23 2.11 -19.05
CA VAL A 5 5.28 1.85 -17.97
C VAL A 5 4.14 1.01 -18.52
N ASP A 6 3.77 -0.07 -17.81
CA ASP A 6 2.62 -0.88 -18.19
C ASP A 6 1.34 -0.03 -18.17
N SER A 7 0.54 -0.18 -19.22
CA SER A 7 -0.75 0.49 -19.38
C SER A 7 -1.69 0.34 -18.18
N SER A 8 -1.65 -0.79 -17.47
CA SER A 8 -2.53 -1.07 -16.34
C SER A 8 -2.20 -0.23 -15.11
N ILE A 9 -0.92 0.07 -14.88
CA ILE A 9 -0.46 0.90 -13.73
C ILE A 9 -0.15 2.34 -14.14
N ALA A 10 -0.17 2.65 -15.43
CA ALA A 10 0.20 3.96 -15.97
C ALA A 10 -0.53 5.11 -15.26
N SER A 11 -1.86 5.00 -15.07
CA SER A 11 -2.64 6.03 -14.38
C SER A 11 -2.14 6.29 -12.95
N SER A 12 -1.91 5.22 -12.18
CA SER A 12 -1.37 5.31 -10.82
C SER A 12 0.04 5.91 -10.83
N TYR A 13 0.91 5.46 -11.72
CA TYR A 13 2.29 5.93 -11.84
C TYR A 13 2.37 7.42 -12.20
N TYR A 14 1.69 7.84 -13.26
CA TYR A 14 1.73 9.22 -13.72
C TYR A 14 1.02 10.18 -12.76
N SER A 15 0.01 9.72 -12.01
CA SER A 15 -0.63 10.54 -10.99
C SER A 15 0.37 11.03 -9.94
N LEU A 16 1.38 10.24 -9.57
CA LEU A 16 2.42 10.64 -8.61
C LEU A 16 3.23 11.86 -9.08
N LEU A 17 3.37 12.04 -10.39
CA LEU A 17 4.12 13.16 -10.98
C LEU A 17 3.32 14.46 -11.03
N VAL A 18 2.02 14.42 -10.75
CA VAL A 18 1.14 15.59 -10.78
C VAL A 18 1.24 16.39 -9.46
N HIS A 19 1.32 17.71 -9.57
CA HIS A 19 1.34 18.60 -8.40
C HIS A 19 0.09 18.47 -7.53
N TYR A 20 0.28 18.57 -6.21
CA TYR A 20 -0.75 18.33 -5.20
C TYR A 20 -2.07 19.11 -5.40
N PRO A 21 -2.10 20.42 -5.75
CA PRO A 21 -3.36 21.14 -5.93
C PRO A 21 -4.27 20.53 -7.00
N VAL A 22 -3.69 20.07 -8.11
CA VAL A 22 -4.43 19.42 -9.20
C VAL A 22 -4.97 18.07 -8.73
N ARG A 23 -4.13 17.30 -8.03
CA ARG A 23 -4.54 16.02 -7.43
C ARG A 23 -5.64 16.19 -6.39
N TYR A 24 -5.57 17.20 -5.55
CA TYR A 24 -6.60 17.48 -4.55
C TYR A 24 -7.96 17.73 -5.20
N VAL A 25 -8.01 18.56 -6.25
CA VAL A 25 -9.24 18.76 -7.04
C VAL A 25 -9.72 17.45 -7.69
N ALA A 26 -8.81 16.67 -8.27
CA ALA A 26 -9.14 15.35 -8.84
C ALA A 26 -9.71 14.37 -7.79
N SER A 27 -9.19 14.37 -6.56
CA SER A 27 -9.68 13.51 -5.48
C SER A 27 -11.15 13.81 -5.10
N TYR A 28 -11.56 15.07 -5.20
CA TYR A 28 -12.97 15.45 -5.01
C TYR A 28 -13.86 14.86 -6.11
N PHE A 29 -13.41 14.87 -7.37
CA PHE A 29 -14.12 14.21 -8.46
C PHE A 29 -14.19 12.68 -8.26
N TYR A 30 -13.12 12.02 -7.81
CA TYR A 30 -13.17 10.59 -7.48
C TYR A 30 -14.16 10.27 -6.35
N THR A 31 -14.26 11.16 -5.36
CA THR A 31 -15.25 11.05 -4.28
C THR A 31 -16.68 11.13 -4.83
N LEU A 32 -16.93 12.04 -5.78
CA LEU A 32 -18.23 12.15 -6.46
C LEU A 32 -18.57 10.89 -7.26
N MET A 33 -17.57 10.26 -7.90
CA MET A 33 -17.72 9.00 -8.63
C MET A 33 -17.84 7.76 -7.72
N LYS A 34 -17.92 7.94 -6.39
CA LYS A 34 -17.98 6.86 -5.39
C LYS A 34 -16.81 5.88 -5.49
N ASN A 35 -15.63 6.36 -5.87
CA ASN A 35 -14.41 5.56 -5.87
C ASN A 35 -13.50 6.01 -4.71
N PRO A 36 -13.64 5.41 -3.52
CA PRO A 36 -12.95 5.88 -2.31
C PRO A 36 -11.44 5.59 -2.34
N MET A 37 -11.00 4.51 -3.00
CA MET A 37 -9.57 4.18 -3.10
C MET A 37 -8.82 5.22 -3.93
N ASP A 38 -9.31 5.51 -5.14
CA ASP A 38 -8.65 6.46 -6.02
C ASP A 38 -8.71 7.89 -5.44
N ALA A 39 -9.79 8.24 -4.76
CA ALA A 39 -9.88 9.49 -4.01
C ALA A 39 -8.79 9.58 -2.94
N ALA A 40 -8.63 8.53 -2.13
CA ALA A 40 -7.63 8.50 -1.06
C ALA A 40 -6.20 8.59 -1.60
N ILE A 41 -5.85 7.77 -2.61
CA ILE A 41 -4.51 7.74 -3.21
C ILE A 41 -4.17 9.09 -3.83
N THR A 42 -5.10 9.67 -4.59
CA THR A 42 -4.89 10.95 -5.26
C THR A 42 -4.70 12.09 -4.26
N ALA A 43 -5.41 12.06 -3.13
CA ALA A 43 -5.31 13.06 -2.07
C ALA A 43 -4.03 12.95 -1.20
N ILE A 44 -3.17 11.94 -1.40
CA ILE A 44 -1.95 11.77 -0.59
C ILE A 44 -1.02 12.97 -0.79
N LYS A 45 -0.77 13.69 0.32
CA LYS A 45 0.22 14.76 0.37
C LYS A 45 1.56 14.22 0.86
N TYR A 46 2.58 14.33 0.02
CA TYR A 46 3.95 13.98 0.39
C TYR A 46 4.59 15.10 1.21
N PRO A 47 5.55 14.80 2.12
CA PRO A 47 6.35 15.80 2.81
C PRO A 47 6.96 16.80 1.81
N GLN A 48 6.72 18.10 2.00
CA GLN A 48 7.19 19.14 1.08
C GLN A 48 8.45 19.85 1.60
N SER A 49 8.71 19.74 2.90
CA SER A 49 9.85 20.34 3.56
C SER A 49 10.64 19.30 4.35
N VAL A 50 11.89 19.64 4.67
CA VAL A 50 12.70 18.85 5.61
C VAL A 50 11.96 18.72 6.94
N PHE A 51 11.38 19.79 7.46
CA PHE A 51 10.61 19.72 8.72
C PHE A 51 9.47 18.69 8.67
N ASP A 52 8.68 18.66 7.59
CA ASP A 52 7.62 17.67 7.41
C ASP A 52 8.17 16.24 7.37
N TRP A 53 9.33 16.06 6.74
CA TRP A 53 10.02 14.77 6.68
C TRP A 53 10.44 14.30 8.07
N TRP A 54 11.03 15.17 8.89
CA TRP A 54 11.42 14.84 10.26
C TRP A 54 10.21 14.46 11.12
N LYS A 55 9.10 15.19 10.98
CA LYS A 55 7.84 14.85 11.65
C LYS A 55 7.29 13.49 11.20
N LEU A 56 7.37 13.18 9.91
CA LEU A 56 7.00 11.87 9.40
C LEU A 56 7.88 10.76 10.00
N MET A 57 9.20 10.97 10.07
CA MET A 57 10.13 10.01 10.68
C MET A 57 9.85 9.80 12.16
N GLU A 58 9.50 10.85 12.90
CA GLU A 58 9.08 10.75 14.30
C GLU A 58 7.82 9.88 14.44
N ASN A 59 6.80 10.12 13.62
CA ASN A 59 5.57 9.32 13.62
C ASN A 59 5.86 7.84 13.31
N ILE A 60 6.73 7.56 12.33
CA ILE A 60 7.13 6.19 12.00
C ILE A 60 7.85 5.52 13.18
N ARG A 61 8.76 6.23 13.87
CA ARG A 61 9.42 5.70 15.07
C ARG A 61 8.43 5.41 16.19
N ALA A 62 7.47 6.30 16.42
CA ALA A 62 6.42 6.10 17.42
C ALA A 62 5.53 4.89 17.10
N LEU A 63 5.17 4.70 15.82
CA LEU A 63 4.44 3.52 15.36
C LEU A 63 5.24 2.23 15.60
N LYS A 64 6.52 2.19 15.18
CA LYS A 64 7.41 1.04 15.40
C LYS A 64 7.51 0.69 16.88
N TYR A 65 7.73 1.68 17.73
CA TYR A 65 7.82 1.50 19.16
C TYR A 65 6.54 0.90 19.73
N THR A 66 5.38 1.49 19.40
CA THR A 66 4.07 1.00 19.87
C THR A 66 3.80 -0.43 19.40
N PHE A 67 4.18 -0.75 18.16
CA PHE A 67 4.01 -2.08 17.60
C PHE A 67 4.87 -3.12 18.33
N VAL A 68 6.17 -2.85 18.51
CA VAL A 68 7.10 -3.73 19.24
C VAL A 68 6.68 -3.91 20.69
N GLN A 69 6.21 -2.85 21.35
CA GLN A 69 5.72 -2.94 22.73
C GLN A 69 4.52 -3.88 22.83
N LYS A 70 3.52 -3.73 21.95
CA LYS A 70 2.38 -4.66 21.91
C LYS A 70 2.82 -6.09 21.63
N TRP A 71 3.71 -6.28 20.66
CA TRP A 71 4.25 -7.59 20.32
C TRP A 71 4.92 -8.30 21.51
N ARG A 72 5.72 -7.56 22.28
CA ARG A 72 6.37 -8.08 23.50
C ARG A 72 5.39 -8.34 24.63
N ASN A 73 4.39 -7.47 24.80
CA ASN A 73 3.39 -7.64 25.86
C ASN A 73 2.50 -8.87 25.64
N GLU A 74 2.30 -9.26 24.39
CA GLU A 74 1.54 -10.45 23.99
C GLU A 74 2.43 -11.71 23.88
N ASP A 75 3.72 -11.61 24.25
CA ASP A 75 4.71 -12.71 24.17
C ASP A 75 4.73 -13.42 22.81
N ILE A 76 4.62 -12.67 21.71
CA ILE A 76 4.60 -13.22 20.35
C ILE A 76 6.04 -13.52 19.90
N ASP A 77 6.31 -14.76 19.51
CA ASP A 77 7.60 -15.11 18.86
C ASP A 77 7.58 -14.85 17.36
N VAL A 78 6.48 -15.23 16.69
CA VAL A 78 6.30 -15.14 15.23
C VAL A 78 4.85 -14.77 14.91
N LEU A 79 4.65 -13.94 13.89
CA LEU A 79 3.33 -13.62 13.36
C LEU A 79 3.07 -14.40 12.07
N LEU A 80 2.00 -15.19 12.06
CA LEU A 80 1.44 -15.78 10.85
C LEU A 80 0.32 -14.88 10.33
N CYS A 81 0.42 -14.46 9.07
CA CYS A 81 -0.59 -13.61 8.44
C CYS A 81 -0.77 -13.97 6.95
N PRO A 82 -1.93 -13.66 6.35
CA PRO A 82 -2.10 -13.80 4.92
C PRO A 82 -1.11 -12.89 4.17
N VAL A 83 -0.63 -13.35 3.02
CA VAL A 83 0.33 -12.62 2.19
C VAL A 83 -0.37 -11.51 1.40
N LEU A 84 -1.41 -11.89 0.66
CA LEU A 84 -2.28 -11.01 -0.13
C LEU A 84 -3.69 -11.59 -0.13
N PRO A 85 -4.74 -10.77 -0.28
CA PRO A 85 -6.12 -11.23 -0.25
C PRO A 85 -6.60 -11.85 -1.58
N PHE A 86 -5.71 -12.04 -2.56
CA PHE A 86 -6.06 -12.53 -3.89
C PHE A 86 -5.01 -13.49 -4.44
N THR A 87 -5.41 -14.24 -5.46
CA THR A 87 -4.52 -15.03 -6.32
C THR A 87 -3.76 -14.15 -7.30
N ALA A 88 -2.77 -14.72 -8.00
CA ALA A 88 -2.01 -14.00 -9.01
C ALA A 88 -2.94 -13.24 -9.97
N LEU A 89 -2.74 -11.92 -10.06
CA LEU A 89 -3.52 -11.06 -10.93
C LEU A 89 -3.31 -11.47 -12.39
N LYS A 90 -4.38 -11.39 -13.18
CA LYS A 90 -4.29 -11.52 -14.63
C LYS A 90 -3.55 -10.31 -15.18
N LEU A 91 -2.78 -10.55 -16.24
CA LEU A 91 -2.07 -9.49 -16.95
C LEU A 91 -3.06 -8.40 -17.39
N GLY A 92 -2.76 -7.14 -17.08
CA GLY A 92 -3.58 -5.97 -17.38
C GLY A 92 -4.56 -5.57 -16.26
N GLN A 93 -4.70 -6.35 -15.19
CA GLN A 93 -5.58 -6.05 -14.05
C GLN A 93 -4.83 -5.55 -12.80
N GLU A 94 -3.60 -5.08 -12.96
CA GLU A 94 -2.71 -4.67 -11.87
C GLU A 94 -3.14 -3.34 -11.20
N HIS A 95 -4.07 -2.60 -11.80
CA HIS A 95 -4.58 -1.34 -11.23
C HIS A 95 -5.24 -1.51 -9.85
N HIS A 96 -5.76 -2.69 -9.52
CA HIS A 96 -6.32 -2.99 -8.19
C HIS A 96 -5.27 -3.39 -7.14
N PHE A 97 -4.01 -3.53 -7.55
CA PHE A 97 -2.94 -4.06 -6.70
C PHE A 97 -2.53 -3.09 -5.57
N THR A 98 -2.62 -1.78 -5.82
CA THR A 98 -2.07 -0.74 -4.93
C THR A 98 -2.61 -0.79 -3.50
N GLY A 99 -3.91 -1.06 -3.32
CA GLY A 99 -4.51 -1.16 -1.98
C GLY A 99 -4.05 -2.40 -1.18
N CYS A 100 -3.71 -3.48 -1.89
CA CYS A 100 -3.34 -4.75 -1.26
C CYS A 100 -1.87 -4.82 -0.88
N LEU A 101 -1.04 -3.90 -1.38
CA LEU A 101 0.34 -3.72 -0.93
C LEU A 101 0.45 -3.44 0.58
N THR A 102 -0.63 -3.00 1.23
CA THR A 102 -0.64 -2.74 2.68
C THR A 102 -0.20 -3.94 3.52
N TYR A 103 -0.53 -5.18 3.10
CA TYR A 103 -0.15 -6.41 3.81
C TYR A 103 1.36 -6.64 3.85
N THR A 104 2.08 -6.25 2.79
CA THR A 104 3.52 -6.47 2.67
C THR A 104 4.33 -5.22 3.05
N VAL A 105 3.85 -4.03 2.67
CA VAL A 105 4.49 -2.74 2.98
C VAL A 105 4.56 -2.48 4.48
N LEU A 106 3.62 -3.00 5.27
CA LEU A 106 3.67 -2.90 6.73
C LEU A 106 4.99 -3.43 7.30
N PHE A 107 5.47 -4.59 6.84
CA PHE A 107 6.70 -5.20 7.34
C PHE A 107 7.95 -4.47 6.84
N ASN A 108 7.91 -3.91 5.62
CA ASN A 108 8.94 -3.00 5.13
C ASN A 108 9.02 -1.73 5.98
N LEU A 109 7.88 -1.17 6.36
CA LEU A 109 7.80 0.02 7.21
C LEU A 109 8.37 -0.28 8.59
N LEU A 110 8.00 -1.43 9.19
CA LEU A 110 8.46 -1.86 10.51
C LEU A 110 9.94 -2.27 10.52
N ASP A 111 10.49 -2.65 9.37
CA ASP A 111 11.83 -3.22 9.21
C ASP A 111 11.94 -4.60 9.89
N PHE A 112 10.90 -5.42 9.69
CA PHE A 112 10.82 -6.79 10.21
C PHE A 112 11.16 -7.81 9.13
N PRO A 113 11.88 -8.90 9.45
CA PRO A 113 12.06 -9.99 8.51
C PRO A 113 10.71 -10.64 8.22
N ALA A 114 10.34 -10.73 6.94
CA ALA A 114 9.12 -11.37 6.48
C ALA A 114 9.43 -12.38 5.38
N GLY A 115 8.77 -13.53 5.42
CA GLY A 115 8.89 -14.60 4.43
C GLY A 115 7.53 -15.19 4.10
N THR A 116 7.42 -15.80 2.92
CA THR A 116 6.19 -16.44 2.46
C THR A 116 6.44 -17.91 2.18
N ILE A 117 5.45 -18.75 2.50
CA ILE A 117 5.48 -20.19 2.24
C ILE A 117 4.22 -20.53 1.45
N PRO A 118 4.33 -21.15 0.26
CA PRO A 118 3.17 -21.60 -0.49
C PRO A 118 2.51 -22.79 0.23
N ILE A 119 1.22 -22.67 0.57
CA ILE A 119 0.47 -23.68 1.34
C ILE A 119 -0.43 -24.51 0.42
N CYS A 120 -1.21 -23.86 -0.44
CA CYS A 120 -2.18 -24.53 -1.31
C CYS A 120 -2.34 -23.79 -2.65
N ASN A 121 -2.93 -24.50 -3.61
CA ASN A 121 -3.44 -23.91 -4.85
C ASN A 121 -4.95 -23.70 -4.70
N VAL A 122 -5.46 -22.66 -5.36
CA VAL A 122 -6.90 -22.36 -5.36
C VAL A 122 -7.63 -23.34 -6.26
N GLU A 123 -8.66 -23.99 -5.72
CA GLU A 123 -9.52 -24.92 -6.43
C GLU A 123 -10.83 -24.25 -6.86
N LYS A 124 -11.60 -24.92 -7.73
CA LYS A 124 -12.88 -24.37 -8.20
C LYS A 124 -13.90 -24.15 -7.08
N GLY A 125 -13.80 -24.93 -6.00
CA GLY A 125 -14.68 -24.81 -4.83
C GLY A 125 -14.40 -23.57 -3.97
N ASP A 126 -13.26 -22.89 -4.18
CA ASP A 126 -12.87 -21.68 -3.47
C ASP A 126 -13.33 -20.39 -4.20
N LEU A 127 -13.94 -20.54 -5.38
CA LEU A 127 -14.43 -19.44 -6.22
C LEU A 127 -15.93 -19.23 -5.95
N ASP A 128 -16.25 -18.56 -4.85
CA ASP A 128 -17.62 -18.06 -4.58
C ASP A 128 -17.99 -16.86 -5.48
#